data_AF-A0A376KZC2-F1
#
_entry.id   AF-A0A376KZC2-F1
#
_cell.length_a   1.000
_cell.length_b   1.000
_cell.length_c   1.000
_cell.angle_alpha   90.00
_cell.angle_beta   90.00
_cell.angle_gamma   90.00
#
_symmetry.space_group_name_H-M   'P 1'
#
loop_
_entity.id
_entity.type
_entity.pdbx_description
1 polymer ?
#
loop_
_entity_poly.entity_id
_entity_poly.type
_entity_poly.pdbx_seq_one_letter_code
_entity_poly.pdbx_strand_id
1 'polypeptide(L)'
;MRAAAESDLQPGTIDYERYRLTKAQADAQELKNAREEGLVLETELFTFILQRVAQEISGILVRVPLTLQRKYPDISPSHLDVVKTEIAKASNVAAKAGENVGGWIDDFRRTEGS
;
A
#
# COMPACT_ATOMS: atom_id res chain seq x y z
N MET A 1 -30.73 -37.45 -15.42
CA MET A 1 -31.07 -36.08 -15.83
C MET A 1 -29.74 -35.36 -16.05
N ARG A 2 -29.45 -34.87 -17.26
CA ARG A 2 -28.15 -34.23 -17.55
C ARG A 2 -28.17 -32.82 -16.94
N ALA A 3 -27.15 -32.44 -16.16
CA ALA A 3 -27.01 -31.06 -15.71
C ALA A 3 -26.85 -30.17 -16.95
N ALA A 4 -27.61 -29.08 -17.04
CA ALA A 4 -27.47 -28.10 -18.11
C ALA A 4 -26.02 -27.57 -18.13
N ALA A 5 -25.38 -27.56 -19.29
CA ALA A 5 -24.05 -26.97 -19.42
C ALA A 5 -24.16 -25.44 -19.36
N GLU A 6 -23.08 -24.75 -18.97
CA GLU A 6 -23.04 -23.26 -18.95
C GLU A 6 -23.44 -22.66 -20.32
N SER A 7 -23.12 -23.35 -21.42
CA SER A 7 -23.49 -22.99 -22.79
C SER A 7 -25.00 -23.03 -23.08
N ASP A 8 -25.78 -23.72 -22.26
CA ASP A 8 -27.21 -23.93 -22.48
C ASP A 8 -28.06 -22.86 -21.77
N LEU A 9 -27.43 -21.99 -20.98
CA LEU A 9 -28.11 -20.95 -20.21
C LEU A 9 -28.32 -19.69 -21.04
N GLN A 10 -29.57 -19.24 -21.13
CA GLN A 10 -29.92 -18.09 -21.96
C GLN A 10 -29.91 -16.79 -21.12
N PRO A 11 -29.18 -15.73 -21.55
CA PRO A 11 -29.13 -14.46 -20.82
C PRO A 11 -30.52 -13.87 -20.51
N GLY A 12 -30.67 -13.29 -19.32
CA GLY A 12 -31.94 -12.70 -18.86
C GLY A 12 -32.97 -13.71 -18.33
N THR A 13 -32.70 -15.02 -18.40
CA THR A 13 -33.50 -16.03 -17.71
C THR A 13 -33.10 -16.15 -16.25
N ILE A 14 -34.04 -16.60 -15.40
CA ILE A 14 -33.78 -16.79 -13.96
C ILE A 14 -32.62 -17.76 -13.73
N ASP A 15 -32.51 -18.83 -14.52
CA ASP A 15 -31.46 -19.84 -14.34
C ASP A 15 -30.08 -19.31 -14.74
N TYR A 16 -29.99 -18.50 -15.79
CA TYR A 16 -28.76 -17.80 -16.15
C TYR A 16 -28.33 -16.80 -15.07
N GLU A 17 -29.26 -16.01 -14.54
CA GLU A 17 -28.98 -15.03 -13.50
C GLU A 17 -28.53 -15.68 -12.19
N ARG A 18 -29.14 -16.82 -11.82
CA ARG A 18 -28.71 -17.64 -10.68
C ARG A 18 -27.31 -18.20 -10.89
N TYR A 19 -27.03 -18.77 -12.06
CA TYR A 19 -25.71 -19.28 -12.40
C TYR A 19 -24.65 -18.17 -12.28
N ARG A 20 -24.89 -16.99 -12.87
CA ARG A 20 -23.97 -15.85 -12.81
C ARG A 20 -23.72 -15.39 -11.37
N LEU A 21 -24.77 -15.32 -10.54
CA LEU A 21 -24.64 -14.98 -9.13
C LEU A 21 -23.80 -16.01 -8.37
N THR A 22 -24.07 -17.30 -8.56
CA THR A 22 -23.31 -18.38 -7.91
C THR A 22 -21.84 -18.37 -8.35
N LYS A 23 -21.56 -18.11 -9.63
CA LYS A 23 -20.19 -17.95 -10.13
C LYS A 23 -19.49 -16.75 -9.49
N ALA A 24 -20.13 -15.58 -9.47
CA ALA A 24 -19.58 -14.40 -8.82
C ALA A 24 -19.36 -14.58 -7.30
N GLN A 25 -20.22 -15.35 -6.63
CA GLN A 25 -20.04 -15.72 -5.22
C GLN A 25 -18.85 -16.66 -5.02
N ALA A 26 -18.65 -17.64 -5.92
CA ALA A 26 -17.49 -18.51 -5.89
C ALA A 26 -16.20 -17.70 -6.09
N ASP A 27 -16.15 -16.85 -7.11
CA ASP A 27 -15.00 -15.96 -7.38
C ASP A 27 -14.70 -15.04 -6.17
N ALA A 28 -15.74 -14.47 -5.56
CA ALA A 28 -15.59 -13.64 -4.36
C ALA A 28 -15.05 -14.44 -3.16
N GLN A 29 -15.47 -15.70 -3.01
CA GLN A 29 -14.98 -16.58 -1.95
C GLN A 29 -13.53 -17.00 -2.21
N GLU A 30 -13.14 -17.27 -3.45
CA GLU A 30 -11.74 -17.55 -3.83
C GLU A 30 -10.83 -16.35 -3.53
N LEU A 31 -11.27 -15.13 -3.89
CA LEU A 31 -10.56 -13.90 -3.53
C LEU A 31 -10.46 -13.69 -2.01
N LYS A 32 -11.50 -14.06 -1.26
CA LYS A 32 -11.48 -14.01 0.21
C LYS A 32 -10.48 -15.01 0.78
N ASN A 33 -10.48 -16.26 0.31
CA ASN A 33 -9.54 -17.29 0.73
C ASN A 33 -8.09 -16.86 0.42
N ALA A 34 -7.84 -16.34 -0.78
CA ALA A 34 -6.52 -15.85 -1.18
C ALA A 34 -6.04 -14.68 -0.32
N ARG A 35 -6.95 -13.83 0.18
CA ARG A 35 -6.62 -12.80 1.17
C ARG A 35 -6.30 -13.38 2.54
N GLU A 36 -7.11 -14.31 3.03
CA GLU A 36 -6.88 -14.99 4.32
C GLU A 36 -5.57 -15.79 4.33
N GLU A 37 -5.17 -16.35 3.19
CA GLU A 37 -3.90 -17.05 2.97
C GLU A 37 -2.72 -16.09 2.71
N GLY A 38 -2.95 -14.78 2.61
CA GLY A 38 -1.92 -13.77 2.38
C GLY A 38 -1.35 -13.73 0.96
N LEU A 39 -2.00 -14.40 0.00
CA LEU A 39 -1.62 -14.43 -1.42
C LEU A 39 -2.05 -13.16 -2.18
N VAL A 40 -3.07 -12.46 -1.68
CA VAL A 40 -3.51 -11.15 -2.17
C VAL A 40 -3.30 -10.13 -1.05
N LEU A 41 -2.29 -9.27 -1.19
CA LEU A 41 -2.02 -8.21 -0.23
C LEU A 41 -2.83 -6.97 -0.63
N GLU A 42 -3.71 -6.53 0.28
CA GLU A 42 -4.49 -5.32 0.08
C GLU A 42 -3.53 -4.12 0.03
N THR A 43 -3.67 -3.26 -0.98
CA THR A 43 -2.90 -2.02 -1.10
C THR A 43 -2.92 -1.20 0.20
N GLU A 44 -4.03 -1.30 0.96
CA GLU A 44 -4.22 -0.71 2.28
C GLU A 44 -3.22 -1.22 3.33
N LEU A 45 -2.87 -2.51 3.30
CA LEU A 45 -1.85 -3.08 4.19
C LEU A 45 -0.46 -2.51 3.87
N PHE A 46 -0.11 -2.40 2.59
CA PHE A 46 1.16 -1.78 2.20
C PHE A 46 1.21 -0.29 2.55
N THR A 47 0.12 0.44 2.33
CA THR A 47 -0.04 1.84 2.78
C THR A 47 0.21 1.95 4.28
N PHE A 48 -0.42 1.09 5.08
CA PHE A 48 -0.25 1.07 6.53
C PHE A 48 1.20 0.77 6.94
N ILE A 49 1.82 -0.28 6.37
CA ILE A 49 3.20 -0.66 6.66
C ILE A 49 4.17 0.49 6.31
N LEU A 50 4.01 1.09 5.13
CA LEU A 50 4.87 2.17 4.66
C LEU A 50 4.73 3.43 5.53
N GLN A 51 3.51 3.79 5.93
CA GLN A 51 3.28 4.87 6.89
C GLN A 51 3.92 4.56 8.24
N ARG A 52 3.82 3.33 8.73
CA ARG A 52 4.42 2.92 10.01
C ARG A 52 5.95 3.02 9.97
N VAL A 53 6.59 2.49 8.93
CA VAL A 53 8.04 2.58 8.73
C VAL A 53 8.49 4.05 8.60
N ALA A 54 7.76 4.86 7.83
CA ALA A 54 8.04 6.28 7.69
C ALA A 54 8.02 7.03 9.03
N GLN A 55 7.04 6.73 9.89
CA GLN A 55 6.95 7.31 11.23
C GLN A 55 8.12 6.91 12.12
N GLU A 56 8.53 5.63 12.09
CA GLU A 56 9.67 5.14 12.87
C GLU A 56 10.98 5.81 12.45
N ILE A 57 11.23 5.92 11.15
CA ILE A 57 12.40 6.61 10.59
C ILE A 57 12.38 8.09 10.99
N SER A 58 11.24 8.77 10.82
CA SER A 58 11.09 10.18 11.19
C SER A 58 11.41 10.41 12.68
N GLY A 59 10.92 9.53 13.56
CA GLY A 59 11.22 9.57 14.99
C GLY A 59 12.71 9.41 15.32
N ILE A 60 13.45 8.64 14.52
CA ILE A 60 14.92 8.54 14.65
C ILE A 60 15.58 9.84 14.18
N LEU A 61 15.20 10.34 13.01
CA LEU A 61 15.82 11.51 12.39
C LEU A 61 15.66 12.78 13.22
N VAL A 62 14.50 13.00 13.84
CA VAL A 62 14.27 14.19 14.69
C VAL A 62 15.24 14.27 15.88
N ARG A 63 15.84 13.15 16.30
CA ARG A 63 16.85 13.14 17.37
C ARG A 63 18.26 13.51 16.91
N VAL A 64 18.54 13.49 15.60
CA VAL A 64 19.88 13.73 15.04
C VAL A 64 20.44 15.10 15.42
N PRO A 65 19.70 16.23 15.33
CA PRO A 65 20.24 17.54 15.70
C PRO A 65 20.68 17.60 17.16
N LEU A 66 19.91 16.98 18.07
CA LEU A 66 20.24 16.92 19.49
C LEU A 66 21.47 16.05 19.75
N THR A 67 21.59 14.91 19.05
CA THR A 67 22.79 14.07 19.12
C THR A 67 24.03 14.82 18.64
N LEU A 68 23.93 15.57 17.53
CA LEU A 68 25.02 16.39 17.02
C LEU A 68 25.43 17.48 18.00
N GLN A 69 24.45 18.20 18.57
CA GLN A 69 24.72 19.26 19.56
C GLN A 69 25.41 18.71 20.81
N ARG A 70 25.00 17.52 21.30
CA ARG A 70 25.64 16.87 22.46
C ARG A 70 27.06 16.42 22.17
N LYS A 71 27.30 15.87 20.97
CA LYS A 71 28.62 15.34 20.58
C LYS A 71 29.60 16.45 20.18
N TYR A 72 29.09 17.56 19.68
CA TYR A 72 29.86 18.71 19.21
C TYR A 72 29.27 20.00 19.80
N PRO A 73 29.55 20.34 21.07
CA PRO A 73 28.94 21.48 21.75
C PRO A 73 29.17 22.83 21.05
N ASP A 74 30.28 22.95 20.32
CA ASP A 74 30.67 24.18 19.60
C ASP A 74 30.10 24.25 18.17
N ILE A 75 29.24 23.31 17.77
CA ILE A 75 28.61 23.34 16.45
C ILE A 75 27.80 24.63 16.28
N SER A 76 27.98 25.31 15.15
CA SER A 76 27.24 26.53 14.83
C SER A 76 25.73 26.25 14.82
N PRO A 77 24.90 27.09 15.49
CA PRO A 77 23.45 26.97 15.43
C PRO A 77 22.92 26.95 13.99
N SER A 78 23.52 27.74 13.10
CA SER A 78 23.13 27.78 11.68
C SER A 78 23.33 26.44 10.96
N HIS A 79 24.38 25.69 11.30
CA HIS A 79 24.59 24.34 10.75
C HIS A 79 23.55 23.35 11.29
N LEU A 80 23.20 23.44 12.57
CA LEU A 80 22.13 22.63 13.14
C LEU A 80 20.78 22.94 12.48
N ASP A 81 20.52 24.20 12.15
CA ASP A 81 19.27 24.60 11.50
C ASP A 81 19.17 24.03 10.09
N VAL A 82 20.25 24.03 9.31
CA VAL A 82 20.30 23.33 8.01
C VAL A 82 19.93 21.85 8.16
N VAL A 83 20.51 21.15 9.15
CA VAL A 83 20.22 19.74 9.40
C VAL A 83 18.74 19.54 9.77
N LYS A 84 18.18 20.38 10.65
CA LYS A 84 16.75 20.32 11.00
C LYS A 84 15.87 20.54 9.77
N THR A 85 16.21 21.48 8.90
CA THR A 85 15.47 21.76 7.66
C THR A 85 15.46 20.57 6.73
N GLU A 86 16.62 19.94 6.49
CA GLU A 86 16.69 18.76 5.61
C GLU A 86 15.93 17.55 6.19
N ILE A 87 16.01 17.34 7.50
CA ILE A 87 15.21 16.32 8.18
C ILE A 87 13.72 16.59 8.02
N ALA A 88 13.27 17.84 8.22
CA ALA A 88 11.86 18.19 8.05
C ALA A 88 11.36 17.93 6.63
N LYS A 89 12.17 18.25 5.60
CA LYS A 89 11.86 17.93 4.20
C LYS A 89 11.71 16.42 4.00
N ALA A 90 12.64 15.62 4.50
CA ALA A 90 12.59 14.16 4.39
C ALA A 90 11.37 13.57 5.11
N SER A 91 11.09 14.03 6.34
CA SER A 91 9.93 13.60 7.12
C SER A 91 8.61 13.93 6.41
N ASN A 92 8.51 15.09 5.75
CA ASN A 92 7.32 15.47 4.98
C ASN A 92 7.09 14.56 3.76
N VAL A 93 8.15 14.12 3.09
CA VAL A 93 8.05 13.13 2.01
C VAL A 93 7.62 11.78 2.56
N ALA A 94 8.24 11.34 3.66
CA ALA A 94 7.95 10.05 4.29
C ALA A 94 6.50 9.98 4.80
N ALA A 95 5.96 11.07 5.35
CA ALA A 95 4.57 11.14 5.81
C ALA A 95 3.55 10.87 4.69
N LYS A 96 3.92 11.18 3.43
CA LYS A 96 3.09 10.96 2.24
C LYS A 96 3.31 9.61 1.58
N ALA A 97 4.17 8.75 2.13
CA ALA A 97 4.49 7.45 1.54
C ALA A 97 3.24 6.59 1.31
N GLY A 98 2.28 6.61 2.24
CA GLY A 98 1.00 5.91 2.08
C GLY A 98 0.12 6.45 0.95
N GLU A 99 0.09 7.78 0.76
CA GLU A 99 -0.68 8.43 -0.31
C GLU A 99 -0.12 8.10 -1.69
N ASN A 100 1.20 7.86 -1.79
CA ASN A 100 1.88 7.58 -3.04
C ASN A 100 1.78 6.11 -3.50
N VAL A 101 1.31 5.19 -2.65
CA VAL A 101 1.32 3.74 -2.94
C VAL A 101 0.55 3.42 -4.21
N GLY A 102 -0.62 4.03 -4.42
CA GLY A 102 -1.40 3.84 -5.64
C GLY A 102 -0.63 4.24 -6.90
N GLY A 103 0.02 5.41 -6.87
CA GLY A 103 0.83 5.90 -7.97
C GLY A 103 2.02 4.99 -8.29
N TRP A 104 2.70 4.47 -7.26
CA TRP A 104 3.82 3.55 -7.44
C TRP A 104 3.39 2.20 -8.01
N ILE A 105 2.22 1.70 -7.64
CA ILE A 105 1.64 0.48 -8.24
C ILE A 105 1.36 0.72 -9.73
N ASP A 106 0.82 1.87 -10.08
CA ASP A 106 0.54 2.20 -11.48
C ASP A 106 1.82 2.40 -12.29
N ASP A 107 2.86 3.02 -11.70
CA ASP A 107 4.19 3.14 -12.30
C ASP A 107 4.81 1.75 -12.55
N PHE A 108 4.77 0.85 -11.56
CA PHE A 108 5.29 -0.51 -11.67
C PHE A 108 4.58 -1.31 -12.78
N ARG A 109 3.25 -1.22 -12.86
CA ARG A 109 2.48 -1.89 -13.93
C ARG A 109 2.86 -1.37 -15.32
N ARG A 110 3.15 -0.06 -15.44
CA ARG A 110 3.62 0.53 -16.70
C ARG A 110 5.02 0.05 -17.10
N THR A 111 5.90 -0.21 -16.14
CA THR A 111 7.26 -0.70 -16.42
C THR A 111 7.32 -2.19 -16.75
N GLU A 112 6.45 -3.02 -16.15
CA GLU A 112 6.39 -4.47 -16.43
C GLU A 112 5.59 -4.80 -17.69
N GLY A 113 4.76 -3.87 -18.18
CA GLY A 113 3.94 -4.02 -19.38
C GLY A 113 4.58 -3.58 -20.70
N SER A 114 5.87 -3.19 -20.70
CA SER A 114 6.69 -2.88 -21.90
C SER A 114 7.73 -3.96 -22.14
#